data_AF-A0A426Z780-F1
#
_entry.id   AF-A0A426Z780-F1
#
_cell.length_a   1.000
_cell.length_b   1.000
_cell.length_c   1.000
_cell.angle_alpha   90.00
_cell.angle_beta   90.00
_cell.angle_gamma   90.00
#
_symmetry.space_group_name_H-M   'P 1'
#
loop_
_entity.id
_entity.type
_entity.pdbx_description
1 polymer ?
#
loop_
_entity_poly.entity_id
_entity_poly.type
_entity_poly.pdbx_seq_one_letter_code
_entity_poly.pdbx_strand_id
1 'polypeptide(L)'
;MNEQGCRNGDSCFFSHDYTPCFAMTAASSLCLQEDASTLAYSLLELLPSRINDYVLILNEKDLCFSSNLSQWYDPHKIVATTHRPYSESELSSSGIKILWNIALPWQSILKAQELPISWRQVKCVLWFADIKDDATGEHNLLQNFFHYLAVRMLADALYDMHVIITINNMKFALLQMQSCSSSSSEHTVRLESE
;
A
#
# COMPACT_ATOMS: atom_id res chain seq x y z
N MET A 1 3.00 11.20 36.46
CA MET A 1 2.72 10.10 35.51
C MET A 1 2.37 10.77 34.20
N ASN A 2 3.16 10.53 33.15
CA ASN A 2 3.18 11.42 31.99
C ASN A 2 2.01 11.12 31.05
N GLU A 3 0.99 11.98 31.08
CA GLU A 3 -0.07 12.13 30.07
C GLU A 3 0.47 12.56 28.68
N GLN A 4 1.77 12.88 28.59
CA GLN A 4 2.45 13.42 27.40
C GLN A 4 2.59 12.46 26.21
N GLY A 5 1.98 11.28 26.25
CA GLY A 5 1.96 10.33 25.13
C GLY A 5 0.57 9.88 24.70
N CYS A 6 -0.50 10.29 25.40
CA CYS A 6 -1.85 9.85 25.08
C CYS A 6 -2.60 10.91 24.25
N ARG A 7 -3.14 10.51 23.10
CA ARG A 7 -3.88 11.41 22.18
C ARG A 7 -5.08 12.11 22.83
N ASN A 8 -5.71 11.47 23.82
CA ASN A 8 -6.86 12.04 24.54
C ASN A 8 -6.45 12.72 25.86
N GLY A 9 -5.15 12.72 26.20
CA GLY A 9 -4.65 13.20 27.49
C GLY A 9 -5.50 12.66 28.64
N ASP A 10 -5.91 13.56 29.52
CA ASP A 10 -6.68 13.29 30.74
C ASP A 10 -8.13 12.84 30.46
N SER A 11 -8.60 12.97 29.20
CA SER A 11 -9.90 12.47 28.76
C SER A 11 -9.86 11.03 28.23
N CYS A 12 -8.69 10.38 28.32
CA CYS A 12 -8.54 8.99 27.91
C CYS A 12 -9.26 8.06 28.90
N PHE A 13 -10.12 7.19 28.37
CA PHE A 13 -10.89 6.22 29.15
C PHE A 13 -10.08 4.96 29.55
N PHE A 14 -8.82 4.86 29.10
CA PHE A 14 -7.95 3.69 29.30
C PHE A 14 -6.84 3.97 30.32
N SER A 15 -6.50 2.99 31.16
CA SER A 15 -5.45 3.13 32.18
C SER A 15 -4.05 3.05 31.57
N HIS A 16 -3.13 3.88 32.07
CA HIS A 16 -1.79 4.07 31.52
C HIS A 16 -0.65 3.65 32.48
N ASP A 17 -0.90 2.68 33.37
CA ASP A 17 0.05 2.22 34.40
C ASP A 17 1.18 1.32 33.87
N TYR A 18 1.73 1.62 32.69
CA TYR A 18 2.91 0.93 32.17
C TYR A 18 4.11 1.86 32.14
N THR A 19 5.03 1.61 33.06
CA THR A 19 6.36 2.23 33.08
C THR A 19 7.15 1.78 31.86
N PRO A 20 7.54 2.66 30.90
CA PRO A 20 8.27 2.24 29.73
C PRO A 20 9.75 2.04 30.08
N CYS A 21 10.21 0.79 30.12
CA CYS A 21 11.61 0.49 29.86
C CYS A 21 11.74 0.32 28.36
N PHE A 22 12.27 1.32 27.65
CA PHE A 22 13.19 1.18 26.50
C PHE A 22 13.44 2.58 25.94
N ALA A 23 14.68 3.05 26.14
CA ALA A 23 15.17 4.25 25.48
C ALA A 23 15.49 3.92 24.02
N MET A 24 14.75 4.51 23.07
CA MET A 24 15.24 4.74 21.71
C MET A 24 15.19 6.23 21.42
N THR A 25 16.37 6.82 21.36
CA THR A 25 16.63 8.18 20.91
C THR A 25 16.49 8.32 19.40
N ALA A 26 15.80 9.38 18.98
CA ALA A 26 15.92 10.12 17.72
C ALA A 26 15.53 9.41 16.40
N ALA A 27 14.23 9.36 16.14
CA ALA A 27 13.63 9.65 14.82
C ALA A 27 12.19 10.13 15.03
N SER A 28 12.06 11.34 15.59
CA SER A 28 10.77 11.99 15.85
C SER A 28 10.29 12.71 14.59
N SER A 29 9.46 12.06 13.75
CA SER A 29 8.46 12.74 12.88
C SER A 29 7.56 11.85 12.00
N LEU A 30 7.40 10.54 12.24
CA LEU A 30 6.56 9.69 11.35
C LEU A 30 5.15 9.37 11.86
N CYS A 31 4.69 10.05 12.90
CA CYS A 31 3.29 10.03 13.28
C CYS A 31 2.67 11.42 13.09
N LEU A 32 2.62 11.87 11.83
CA LEU A 32 1.82 13.04 11.47
C LEU A 32 0.34 12.67 11.43
N GLN A 33 -0.48 13.62 11.85
CA GLN A 33 -1.94 13.56 11.83
C GLN A 33 -2.44 13.21 10.42
N GLU A 34 -3.24 12.14 10.30
CA GLU A 34 -3.82 11.69 9.04
C GLU A 34 -4.95 12.63 8.58
N ASP A 35 -4.59 13.73 7.91
CA ASP A 35 -5.50 14.36 6.95
C ASP A 35 -5.28 13.72 5.57
N ALA A 36 -6.35 13.54 4.80
CA ALA A 36 -6.30 12.92 3.47
C ALA A 36 -5.35 13.67 2.53
N SER A 37 -5.23 14.98 2.73
CA SER A 37 -4.27 15.84 2.03
C SER A 37 -2.81 15.47 2.37
N THR A 38 -2.50 15.29 3.66
CA THR A 38 -1.15 14.94 4.15
C THR A 38 -0.71 13.56 3.65
N LEU A 39 -1.60 12.57 3.64
CA LEU A 39 -1.33 11.23 3.12
C LEU A 39 -1.02 11.23 1.61
N ALA A 40 -1.70 12.07 0.84
CA ALA A 40 -1.44 12.22 -0.59
C ALA A 40 -0.03 12.78 -0.85
N TYR A 41 0.40 13.80 -0.09
CA TYR A 41 1.75 14.36 -0.22
C TYR A 41 2.84 13.34 0.16
N SER A 42 2.65 12.57 1.24
CA SER A 42 3.60 11.53 1.63
C SER A 42 3.75 10.43 0.57
N LEU A 43 2.68 10.08 -0.15
CA LEU A 43 2.77 9.13 -1.26
C LEU A 43 3.54 9.72 -2.44
N LEU A 44 3.32 10.99 -2.78
CA LEU A 44 4.05 11.67 -3.87
C LEU A 44 5.56 11.75 -3.62
N GLU A 45 5.98 11.88 -2.36
CA GLU A 45 7.40 11.83 -1.98
C GLU A 45 8.05 10.47 -2.26
N LEU A 46 7.27 9.39 -2.33
CA LEU A 46 7.74 8.04 -2.68
C LEU A 46 7.78 7.81 -4.20
N LEU A 47 7.21 8.72 -5.00
CA LEU A 47 7.17 8.60 -6.45
C LEU A 47 8.40 9.26 -7.09
N PRO A 48 8.87 8.73 -8.24
CA PRO A 48 9.99 9.31 -8.93
C PRO A 48 9.64 10.68 -9.52
N SER A 49 10.58 11.62 -9.49
CA SER A 49 10.36 13.00 -9.93
C SER A 49 11.02 13.34 -11.28
N ARG A 50 11.91 12.49 -11.80
CA ARG A 50 12.64 12.80 -13.05
C ARG A 50 11.75 12.64 -14.28
N ILE A 51 12.17 13.27 -15.37
CA ILE A 51 11.38 13.38 -16.61
C ILE A 51 11.13 12.00 -17.24
N ASN A 52 12.12 11.10 -17.22
CA ASN A 52 12.04 9.80 -17.88
C ASN A 52 11.67 8.64 -16.96
N ASP A 53 11.27 8.92 -15.71
CA ASP A 53 10.99 7.89 -14.73
C ASP A 53 9.49 7.60 -14.68
N TYR A 54 9.13 6.32 -14.65
CA TYR A 54 7.77 5.83 -14.68
C TYR A 54 7.39 5.14 -13.38
N VAL A 55 6.10 5.23 -13.07
CA VAL A 55 5.42 4.48 -12.02
C VAL A 55 4.63 3.36 -12.69
N LEU A 56 4.93 2.12 -12.32
CA LEU A 56 4.21 0.93 -12.78
C LEU A 56 3.26 0.47 -11.67
N ILE A 57 1.97 0.49 -11.94
CA ILE A 57 0.91 0.09 -11.02
C ILE A 57 0.40 -1.29 -11.42
N LEU A 58 0.52 -2.25 -10.50
CA LEU A 58 0.22 -3.65 -10.71
C LEU A 58 -1.10 -4.07 -10.08
N ASN A 59 -1.89 -4.84 -10.85
CA ASN A 59 -3.14 -5.46 -10.42
C ASN A 59 -4.20 -4.47 -9.93
N GLU A 60 -4.39 -3.37 -10.66
CA GLU A 60 -5.44 -2.41 -10.34
C GLU A 60 -6.78 -2.87 -10.92
N LYS A 61 -7.78 -3.07 -10.06
CA LYS A 61 -9.06 -3.66 -10.46
C LYS A 61 -9.92 -2.71 -11.27
N ASP A 62 -9.99 -1.44 -10.89
CA ASP A 62 -10.96 -0.46 -11.39
C ASP A 62 -10.33 0.85 -11.88
N LEU A 63 -8.99 0.93 -11.91
CA LEU A 63 -8.22 2.11 -12.33
C LEU A 63 -8.50 3.37 -11.49
N CYS A 64 -9.19 3.24 -10.35
CA CYS A 64 -9.55 4.37 -9.49
C CYS A 64 -8.32 5.04 -8.88
N PHE A 65 -7.31 4.25 -8.46
CA PHE A 65 -6.09 4.78 -7.89
C PHE A 65 -5.25 5.51 -8.94
N SER A 66 -5.03 4.91 -10.12
CA SER A 66 -4.32 5.54 -11.23
C SER A 66 -5.01 6.84 -11.68
N SER A 67 -6.34 6.82 -11.77
CA SER A 67 -7.15 7.99 -12.14
C SER A 67 -7.03 9.09 -11.08
N ASN A 68 -7.08 8.75 -9.79
CA ASN A 68 -6.92 9.73 -8.73
C ASN A 68 -5.49 10.28 -8.68
N LEU A 69 -4.49 9.40 -8.82
CA LEU A 69 -3.07 9.78 -8.84
C LEU A 69 -2.77 10.76 -9.99
N SER A 70 -3.41 10.62 -11.14
CA SER A 70 -3.23 11.53 -12.29
C SER A 70 -3.64 12.98 -12.03
N GLN A 71 -4.40 13.25 -10.97
CA GLN A 71 -4.75 14.60 -10.57
C GLN A 71 -3.57 15.33 -9.89
N TRP A 72 -2.61 14.56 -9.38
CA TRP A 72 -1.49 15.05 -8.55
C TRP A 72 -0.12 14.71 -9.11
N TYR A 73 -0.06 13.79 -10.08
CA TYR A 73 1.16 13.28 -10.70
C TYR A 73 0.98 13.23 -12.22
N ASP A 74 2.08 13.40 -12.97
CA ASP A 74 2.05 13.42 -14.43
C ASP A 74 1.49 12.09 -14.98
N PRO A 75 0.31 12.10 -15.62
CA PRO A 75 -0.32 10.88 -16.10
C PRO A 75 0.49 10.15 -17.16
N HIS A 76 1.30 10.87 -17.95
CA HIS A 76 2.13 10.25 -18.99
C HIS A 76 3.26 9.39 -18.41
N LYS A 77 3.52 9.50 -17.10
CA LYS A 77 4.48 8.70 -16.34
C LYS A 77 3.81 7.54 -15.59
N ILE A 78 2.50 7.38 -15.70
CA ILE A 78 1.75 6.30 -15.06
C ILE A 78 1.51 5.19 -16.07
N VAL A 79 1.92 3.98 -15.71
CA VAL A 79 1.54 2.75 -16.43
C VAL A 79 0.77 1.85 -15.47
N ALA A 80 -0.48 1.56 -15.78
CA ALA A 80 -1.34 0.73 -14.96
C ALA A 80 -1.56 -0.63 -15.62
N THR A 81 -1.65 -1.70 -14.84
CA THR A 81 -2.06 -3.02 -15.31
C THR A 81 -3.38 -3.41 -14.68
N THR A 82 -4.25 -4.03 -15.47
CA THR A 82 -5.53 -4.54 -15.00
C THR A 82 -5.84 -5.89 -15.63
N HIS A 83 -6.51 -6.74 -14.86
CA HIS A 83 -7.01 -8.04 -15.33
C HIS A 83 -8.29 -7.89 -16.17
N ARG A 84 -8.91 -6.71 -16.16
CA ARG A 84 -10.12 -6.45 -16.94
C ARG A 84 -9.81 -6.46 -18.44
N PRO A 85 -10.78 -6.90 -19.28
CA PRO A 85 -10.66 -6.77 -20.72
C PRO A 85 -10.67 -5.30 -21.13
N TYR A 86 -10.04 -5.02 -22.27
CA TYR A 86 -9.96 -3.70 -22.87
C TYR A 86 -11.34 -3.05 -23.02
N SER A 87 -11.49 -1.82 -22.50
CA SER A 87 -12.68 -0.99 -22.69
C SER A 87 -12.28 0.31 -23.38
N GLU A 88 -12.77 0.53 -24.61
CA GLU A 88 -12.49 1.75 -25.41
C GLU A 88 -12.93 3.05 -24.70
N SER A 89 -13.88 2.97 -23.77
CA SER A 89 -14.46 4.13 -23.09
C SER A 89 -13.52 4.77 -22.06
N GLU A 90 -12.49 4.07 -21.57
CA GLU A 90 -11.66 4.52 -20.43
C GLU A 90 -10.30 5.13 -20.85
N LEU A 91 -9.98 5.17 -22.15
CA LEU A 91 -8.60 5.36 -22.63
C LEU A 91 -8.22 6.76 -23.16
N SER A 92 -9.14 7.71 -23.21
CA SER A 92 -8.91 8.88 -24.08
C SER A 92 -8.47 10.18 -23.35
N SER A 93 -8.86 10.41 -22.09
CA SER A 93 -8.73 11.76 -21.52
C SER A 93 -7.60 11.97 -20.53
N SER A 94 -7.07 10.92 -19.89
CA SER A 94 -6.15 11.10 -18.75
C SER A 94 -4.67 11.05 -19.10
N GLY A 95 -4.25 10.44 -20.21
CA GLY A 95 -2.82 10.31 -20.57
C GLY A 95 -2.09 9.12 -19.93
N ILE A 96 -2.79 8.35 -19.08
CA ILE A 96 -2.31 7.13 -18.43
C ILE A 96 -2.19 5.99 -19.45
N LYS A 97 -1.10 5.21 -19.40
CA LYS A 97 -0.94 4.00 -20.23
C LYS A 97 -1.52 2.80 -19.50
N ILE A 98 -2.52 2.13 -20.09
CA ILE A 98 -3.18 0.96 -19.46
C ILE A 98 -2.81 -0.33 -20.20
N LEU A 99 -2.41 -1.33 -19.43
CA LEU A 99 -2.08 -2.69 -19.86
C LEU A 99 -3.19 -3.64 -19.42
N TRP A 100 -4.00 -4.02 -20.40
CA TRP A 100 -5.19 -4.82 -20.21
C TRP A 100 -4.87 -6.30 -20.18
N ASN A 101 -5.77 -7.08 -19.57
CA ASN A 101 -5.66 -8.54 -19.52
C ASN A 101 -4.35 -9.04 -18.86
N ILE A 102 -3.87 -8.32 -17.85
CA ILE A 102 -2.72 -8.71 -17.02
C ILE A 102 -3.26 -9.12 -15.65
N ALA A 103 -3.37 -10.42 -15.42
CA ALA A 103 -3.96 -10.99 -14.21
C ALA A 103 -2.93 -11.21 -13.09
N LEU A 104 -1.68 -11.51 -13.45
CA LEU A 104 -0.62 -11.81 -12.51
C LEU A 104 0.48 -10.75 -12.59
N PRO A 105 1.00 -10.27 -11.45
CA PRO A 105 1.93 -9.14 -11.43
C PRO A 105 3.23 -9.44 -12.21
N TRP A 106 3.73 -10.67 -12.18
CA TRP A 106 4.92 -11.08 -12.94
C TRP A 106 4.69 -11.25 -14.45
N GLN A 107 3.45 -11.28 -14.95
CA GLN A 107 3.22 -11.33 -16.39
C GLN A 107 3.76 -10.07 -17.07
N SER A 108 3.64 -8.90 -16.42
CA SER A 108 4.23 -7.65 -16.91
C SER A 108 5.77 -7.72 -17.00
N ILE A 109 6.39 -8.47 -16.08
CA ILE A 109 7.84 -8.68 -16.02
C ILE A 109 8.30 -9.62 -17.13
N LEU A 110 7.56 -10.70 -17.38
CA LEU A 110 7.84 -11.67 -18.44
C LEU A 110 7.62 -11.06 -19.84
N LYS A 111 6.56 -10.27 -20.00
CA LYS A 111 6.18 -9.60 -21.24
C LYS A 111 6.81 -8.22 -21.40
N ALA A 112 7.99 -8.01 -20.81
CA ALA A 112 8.66 -6.71 -20.81
C ALA A 112 8.85 -6.08 -22.21
N GLN A 113 9.03 -6.90 -23.25
CA GLN A 113 9.21 -6.41 -24.62
C GLN A 113 7.90 -5.92 -25.25
N GLU A 114 6.75 -6.34 -24.71
CA GLU A 114 5.41 -5.93 -25.15
C GLU A 114 4.92 -4.67 -24.40
N LEU A 115 5.68 -4.21 -23.40
CA LEU A 115 5.33 -3.01 -22.64
C LEU A 115 5.58 -1.75 -23.48
N PRO A 116 4.73 -0.72 -23.35
CA PRO A 116 4.88 0.58 -24.01
C PRO A 116 5.98 1.45 -23.37
N ILE A 117 6.77 0.89 -22.46
CA ILE A 117 7.86 1.52 -21.72
C ILE A 117 9.00 0.51 -21.49
N SER A 118 10.23 1.00 -21.39
CA SER A 118 11.36 0.17 -20.98
C SER A 118 11.38 -0.01 -19.46
N TRP A 119 11.69 -1.22 -18.98
CA TRP A 119 11.88 -1.48 -17.55
C TRP A 119 12.98 -0.62 -16.92
N ARG A 120 13.97 -0.16 -17.70
CA ARG A 120 15.02 0.77 -17.22
C ARG A 120 14.48 2.13 -16.79
N GLN A 121 13.29 2.48 -17.29
CA GLN A 121 12.60 3.72 -16.97
C GLN A 121 11.66 3.55 -15.77
N VAL A 122 11.38 2.32 -15.33
CA VAL A 122 10.52 2.07 -14.16
C VAL A 122 11.33 2.31 -12.89
N LYS A 123 10.94 3.31 -12.10
CA LYS A 123 11.59 3.63 -10.82
C LYS A 123 10.73 3.35 -9.61
N CYS A 124 9.44 3.15 -9.80
CA CYS A 124 8.54 2.73 -8.75
C CYS A 124 7.57 1.68 -9.27
N VAL A 125 7.46 0.56 -8.57
CA VAL A 125 6.44 -0.45 -8.77
C VAL A 125 5.50 -0.41 -7.58
N LEU A 126 4.25 -0.04 -7.81
CA LEU A 126 3.16 -0.10 -6.84
C LEU A 126 2.33 -1.34 -7.11
N TRP A 127 2.25 -2.27 -6.17
CA TRP A 127 1.50 -3.51 -6.36
C TRP A 127 0.33 -3.61 -5.38
N PHE A 128 -0.89 -3.67 -5.92
CA PHE A 128 -2.10 -3.99 -5.17
C PHE A 128 -2.24 -5.51 -5.06
N ALA A 129 -1.70 -6.07 -3.99
CA ALA A 129 -1.69 -7.50 -3.74
C ALA A 129 -3.04 -7.94 -3.17
N ASP A 130 -3.82 -8.68 -3.95
CA ASP A 130 -5.07 -9.32 -3.53
C ASP A 130 -4.75 -10.67 -2.87
N ILE A 131 -4.23 -10.57 -1.65
CA ILE A 131 -3.82 -11.70 -0.82
C ILE A 131 -5.07 -12.19 -0.05
N LYS A 132 -5.60 -13.36 -0.44
CA LYS A 132 -6.73 -14.10 0.15
C LYS A 132 -6.25 -15.32 0.94
N ASP A 133 -6.91 -15.62 2.06
CA ASP A 133 -6.64 -16.71 3.04
C ASP A 133 -6.17 -18.12 2.63
N ASP A 134 -6.06 -18.49 1.35
CA ASP A 134 -5.41 -19.72 0.91
C ASP A 134 -3.88 -19.58 0.90
N ALA A 135 -3.26 -19.91 2.04
CA ALA A 135 -1.83 -19.81 2.29
C ALA A 135 -0.92 -20.34 1.17
N THR A 136 -1.35 -21.35 0.40
CA THR A 136 -0.52 -21.96 -0.66
C THR A 136 -0.51 -21.12 -1.94
N GLY A 137 -1.68 -20.63 -2.36
CA GLY A 137 -1.81 -19.74 -3.52
C GLY A 137 -1.11 -18.40 -3.31
N GLU A 138 -1.19 -17.87 -2.09
CA GLU A 138 -0.60 -16.59 -1.68
C GLU A 138 0.93 -16.63 -1.71
N HIS A 139 1.49 -17.69 -1.14
CA HIS A 139 2.92 -17.90 -1.07
C HIS A 139 3.52 -17.93 -2.47
N ASN A 140 2.86 -18.65 -3.38
CA ASN A 140 3.26 -18.71 -4.78
C ASN A 140 3.14 -17.35 -5.48
N LEU A 141 2.12 -16.55 -5.19
CA LEU A 141 1.95 -15.22 -5.78
C LEU A 141 3.12 -14.31 -5.41
N LEU A 142 3.43 -14.23 -4.11
CA LEU A 142 4.50 -13.39 -3.58
C LEU A 142 5.88 -13.88 -4.04
N GLN A 143 6.12 -15.18 -3.94
CA GLN A 143 7.38 -15.81 -4.33
C GLN A 143 7.66 -15.62 -5.83
N ASN A 144 6.67 -15.88 -6.68
CA ASN A 144 6.83 -15.70 -8.12
C ASN A 144 7.06 -14.22 -8.47
N PHE A 145 6.29 -13.31 -7.88
CA PHE A 145 6.48 -11.89 -8.12
C PHE A 145 7.92 -11.44 -7.84
N PHE A 146 8.44 -11.73 -6.64
CA PHE A 146 9.80 -11.34 -6.28
C PHE A 146 10.88 -12.12 -7.03
N HIS A 147 10.65 -13.40 -7.35
CA HIS A 147 11.57 -14.19 -8.17
C HIS A 147 11.79 -13.53 -9.54
N TYR A 148 10.70 -13.26 -10.27
CA TYR A 148 10.79 -12.62 -11.57
C TYR A 148 11.29 -11.17 -11.48
N LEU A 149 10.90 -10.44 -10.44
CA LEU A 149 11.37 -9.08 -10.22
C LEU A 149 12.88 -9.03 -9.96
N ALA A 150 13.41 -9.92 -9.14
CA ALA A 150 14.84 -10.00 -8.86
C ALA A 150 15.65 -10.28 -10.14
N VAL A 151 15.19 -11.23 -10.95
CA VAL A 151 15.80 -11.53 -12.26
C VAL A 151 15.78 -10.29 -13.16
N ARG A 152 14.65 -9.57 -13.20
CA ARG A 152 14.50 -8.35 -13.99
C ARG A 152 15.41 -7.22 -13.50
N MET A 153 15.47 -6.99 -12.20
CA MET A 153 16.33 -5.98 -11.60
C MET A 153 17.80 -6.22 -11.93
N LEU A 154 18.24 -7.49 -11.91
CA LEU A 154 19.59 -7.86 -12.29
C LEU A 154 19.84 -7.69 -13.79
N ALA A 155 18.90 -8.10 -14.64
CA ALA A 155 19.03 -8.01 -16.10
C ALA A 155 19.08 -6.57 -16.62
N ASP A 156 18.28 -5.68 -16.02
CA ASP A 156 18.15 -4.28 -16.45
C ASP A 156 18.88 -3.27 -15.55
N ALA A 157 19.64 -3.76 -14.56
CA ALA A 157 20.40 -2.95 -13.60
C ALA A 157 19.53 -1.91 -12.86
N LEU A 158 18.38 -2.35 -12.34
CA LEU A 158 17.36 -1.51 -11.69
C LEU A 158 17.63 -1.28 -10.19
N TYR A 159 18.85 -0.85 -9.85
CA TYR A 159 19.30 -0.77 -8.45
C TYR A 159 18.62 0.35 -7.62
N ASP A 160 18.03 1.34 -8.29
CA ASP A 160 17.36 2.50 -7.70
C ASP A 160 15.83 2.39 -7.80
N MET A 161 15.29 1.22 -8.15
CA MET A 161 13.86 1.00 -8.25
C MET A 161 13.25 0.71 -6.87
N HIS A 162 12.18 1.42 -6.54
CA HIS A 162 11.39 1.20 -5.34
C HIS A 162 10.23 0.23 -5.63
N VAL A 163 9.92 -0.63 -4.66
CA VAL A 163 8.76 -1.53 -4.70
C VAL A 163 7.90 -1.24 -3.50
N ILE A 164 6.67 -0.80 -3.76
CA ILE A 164 5.66 -0.50 -2.75
C ILE A 164 4.54 -1.51 -2.91
N ILE A 165 4.22 -2.23 -1.82
CA ILE A 165 3.20 -3.27 -1.84
C ILE A 165 2.04 -2.83 -0.96
N THR A 166 0.87 -2.73 -1.57
CA THR A 166 -0.39 -2.48 -0.88
C THR A 166 -1.09 -3.83 -0.72
N ILE A 167 -1.07 -4.35 0.51
CA ILE A 167 -1.73 -5.62 0.85
C ILE A 167 -3.07 -5.29 1.48
N ASN A 168 -4.17 -5.77 0.90
CA ASN A 168 -5.47 -5.68 1.55
C ASN A 168 -5.60 -6.76 2.62
N ASN A 169 -5.11 -6.45 3.83
CA ASN A 169 -5.20 -7.39 4.95
C ASN A 169 -6.50 -7.18 5.73
N MET A 170 -7.61 -7.69 5.20
CA MET A 170 -8.91 -7.62 5.90
C MET A 170 -8.86 -8.30 7.28
N LYS A 171 -8.02 -9.32 7.47
CA LYS A 171 -7.81 -9.96 8.79
C LYS A 171 -7.17 -9.02 9.79
N PHE A 172 -6.16 -8.25 9.40
CA PHE A 172 -5.55 -7.25 10.27
C PHE A 172 -6.56 -6.18 10.67
N ALA A 173 -7.40 -5.73 9.73
CA ALA A 173 -8.49 -4.81 10.02
C ALA A 173 -9.52 -5.43 11.00
N LEU A 174 -9.88 -6.71 10.82
CA LEU A 174 -10.81 -7.43 11.69
C LEU A 174 -10.21 -7.71 13.09
N LEU A 175 -8.93 -8.07 13.19
CA LEU A 175 -8.23 -8.31 14.45
C LEU A 175 -8.11 -7.02 15.28
N GLN A 176 -7.87 -5.87 14.64
CA GLN A 176 -7.89 -4.57 15.33
C GLN A 176 -9.30 -4.20 15.83
N MET A 177 -10.36 -4.53 15.08
CA MET A 177 -11.73 -4.33 15.57
C MET A 177 -12.06 -5.27 16.75
N GLN A 178 -11.60 -6.52 16.72
CA GLN A 178 -11.86 -7.50 17.78
C GLN A 178 -11.09 -7.23 19.08
N SER A 179 -9.86 -6.72 19.00
CA SER A 179 -9.11 -6.28 20.19
C SER A 179 -9.82 -5.14 20.92
N CYS A 180 -10.51 -4.25 20.20
CA CYS A 180 -11.33 -3.19 20.79
C CYS A 180 -12.68 -3.67 21.36
N SER A 181 -13.23 -4.79 20.91
CA SER A 181 -14.47 -5.36 21.47
C SER A 181 -14.25 -6.22 22.71
N SER A 182 -13.02 -6.67 22.95
CA SER A 182 -12.67 -7.57 24.05
C SER A 182 -12.56 -6.85 25.41
N SER A 183 -12.48 -5.51 25.42
CA SER A 183 -12.38 -4.70 26.64
C SER A 183 -13.73 -4.25 27.23
N SER A 184 -14.86 -4.69 26.67
CA SER A 184 -16.21 -4.29 27.16
C SER A 184 -16.93 -5.38 27.95
N SER A 185 -16.25 -6.46 28.35
CA SER A 185 -16.90 -7.63 28.97
C SER A 185 -16.29 -8.06 30.30
N GLU A 186 -15.87 -7.15 31.17
CA GLU A 186 -15.64 -7.48 32.58
C GLU A 186 -16.13 -6.34 33.48
N HIS A 187 -17.41 -6.40 33.86
CA HIS A 187 -17.86 -6.10 35.22
C HIS A 187 -19.35 -6.50 35.36
N THR A 188 -19.58 -7.79 35.57
CA THR A 188 -20.76 -8.23 36.32
C THR A 188 -20.30 -8.50 37.74
N VAL A 189 -20.55 -7.57 38.67
CA VAL A 189 -20.56 -7.90 40.10
C VAL A 189 -21.84 -7.35 40.73
N ARG A 190 -22.66 -8.33 41.13
CA ARG A 190 -23.76 -8.31 42.09
C ARG A 190 -23.69 -7.20 43.14
N LEU A 191 -24.84 -6.58 43.44
CA LEU A 191 -25.28 -6.35 44.82
C LEU A 191 -26.80 -6.54 44.91
N GLU A 192 -27.22 -7.54 45.68
CA GLU A 192 -28.54 -7.65 46.31
C GLU A 192 -28.61 -6.72 47.55
N SER A 193 -29.84 -6.51 48.06
CA SER A 193 -30.28 -5.84 49.31
C SER A 193 -30.12 -4.31 49.35
N GLU A 194 -31.13 -3.50 49.71
CA GLU A 194 -32.36 -3.68 50.53
C GLU A 194 -33.60 -3.02 49.90
#